data_AF-A0A1Q9HND9-F1
#
_entry.id   AF-A0A1Q9HND9-F1
#
_cell.length_a   1.000
_cell.length_b   1.000
_cell.length_c   1.000
_cell.angle_alpha   90.00
_cell.angle_beta   90.00
_cell.angle_gamma   90.00
#
_symmetry.space_group_name_H-M   'P 1'
#
loop_
_entity.id
_entity.type
_entity.pdbx_description
1 polymer ?
#
loop_
_entity_poly.entity_id
_entity_poly.type
_entity_poly.pdbx_seq_one_letter_code
_entity_poly.pdbx_strand_id
1 'polypeptide(L)'
;MTKALSFALLSSSVLGGCSVYNTVQDVSMLMDYKVGNESIFNSEDGSQYIVSPHRDEAQQKVLACYQNSGVFSSTEEQPLRDVANEWLRINQPNMQATSSKNRSGVWEARTCYEFEYEAMPQPIGAYLDEETGNVVIVGEAAEK
;
A
#
# COMPACT_ATOMS: atom_id res chain seq x y z
N MET A 1 -28.50 -66.13 1.67
CA MET A 1 -29.22 -64.90 1.30
C MET A 1 -28.22 -63.83 0.92
N THR A 2 -28.62 -63.03 -0.05
CA THR A 2 -27.86 -62.13 -0.92
C THR A 2 -27.38 -60.85 -0.21
N LYS A 3 -26.18 -60.40 -0.59
CA LYS A 3 -25.57 -59.04 -0.60
C LYS A 3 -26.31 -57.89 0.12
N ALA A 4 -25.55 -57.11 0.90
CA ALA A 4 -25.34 -55.68 0.63
C ALA A 4 -24.14 -55.14 1.45
N LEU A 5 -23.08 -54.75 0.73
CA LEU A 5 -22.06 -53.83 1.21
C LEU A 5 -22.72 -52.46 1.48
N SER A 6 -22.33 -51.78 2.55
CA SER A 6 -22.53 -50.34 2.69
C SER A 6 -21.31 -49.74 3.39
N PHE A 7 -20.29 -49.44 2.58
CA PHE A 7 -19.22 -48.51 2.92
C PHE A 7 -19.79 -47.09 2.75
N ALA A 8 -20.09 -46.42 3.86
CA ALA A 8 -20.42 -45.00 3.83
C ALA A 8 -19.11 -44.18 3.78
N LEU A 9 -18.73 -43.78 2.57
CA LEU A 9 -17.72 -42.73 2.35
C LEU A 9 -18.37 -41.38 2.69
N LEU A 10 -18.07 -40.84 3.87
CA LEU A 10 -18.32 -39.42 4.18
C LEU A 10 -17.07 -38.63 3.83
N SER A 11 -16.92 -38.36 2.54
CA SER A 11 -16.04 -37.32 2.00
C SER A 11 -16.81 -36.01 1.95
N SER A 12 -16.67 -35.17 2.97
CA SER A 12 -17.03 -33.75 2.87
C SER A 12 -16.49 -32.94 4.06
N SER A 13 -15.32 -32.32 3.87
CA SER A 13 -15.06 -30.98 4.40
C SER A 13 -13.68 -30.50 3.95
N VAL A 14 -13.55 -30.19 2.65
CA VAL A 14 -12.58 -29.19 2.21
C VAL A 14 -13.22 -27.82 2.45
N LEU A 15 -13.36 -27.43 3.72
CA LEU A 15 -13.81 -26.10 4.13
C LEU A 15 -12.83 -25.56 5.17
N GLY A 16 -11.63 -25.24 4.71
CA GLY A 16 -10.62 -24.60 5.56
C GLY A 16 -9.67 -23.66 4.81
N GLY A 17 -9.88 -23.45 3.51
CA GLY A 17 -8.90 -22.74 2.67
C GLY A 17 -9.05 -21.23 2.59
N CYS A 18 -10.24 -20.66 2.83
CA CYS A 18 -10.49 -19.24 2.58
C CYS A 18 -10.55 -18.37 3.84
N SER A 19 -10.77 -18.94 5.03
CA SER A 19 -10.89 -18.13 6.26
C SER A 19 -9.55 -17.87 6.95
N VAL A 20 -8.58 -18.78 6.85
CA VAL A 20 -7.29 -18.64 7.55
C VAL A 20 -6.39 -17.61 6.85
N TYR A 21 -6.44 -17.53 5.52
CA TYR A 21 -5.58 -16.63 4.74
C TYR A 21 -5.86 -15.16 5.05
N ASN A 22 -7.14 -14.78 5.12
CA ASN A 22 -7.54 -13.39 5.43
C ASN A 22 -7.20 -13.03 6.88
N THR A 23 -7.51 -13.88 7.86
CA THR A 23 -7.20 -13.62 9.28
C THR A 23 -5.70 -13.41 9.54
N VAL A 24 -4.83 -14.17 8.87
CA VAL A 24 -3.36 -14.01 9.03
C VAL A 24 -2.88 -12.68 8.42
N GLN A 25 -3.45 -12.26 7.30
CA GLN A 25 -3.14 -10.95 6.72
C GLN A 25 -3.65 -9.81 7.61
N ASP A 26 -4.85 -9.91 8.17
CA ASP A 26 -5.46 -8.89 9.05
C ASP A 26 -4.57 -8.61 10.26
N VAL A 27 -4.07 -9.67 10.90
CA VAL A 27 -3.17 -9.56 12.06
C VAL A 27 -1.83 -8.95 11.66
N SER A 28 -1.27 -9.33 10.51
CA SER A 28 0.03 -8.77 10.06
C SER A 28 -0.03 -7.25 9.89
N MET A 29 -1.08 -6.70 9.28
CA MET A 29 -1.19 -5.25 9.10
C MET A 29 -1.34 -4.48 10.42
N LEU A 30 -2.11 -5.01 11.37
CA LEU A 30 -2.25 -4.40 12.70
C LEU A 30 -0.93 -4.43 13.50
N MET A 31 -0.10 -5.44 13.26
CA MET A 31 1.21 -5.60 13.90
C MET A 31 2.29 -4.75 13.22
N ASP A 32 2.28 -4.67 11.90
CA ASP A 32 3.31 -4.03 11.08
C ASP A 32 3.12 -2.51 10.99
N TYR A 33 1.89 -2.02 11.17
CA TYR A 33 1.55 -0.61 11.05
C TYR A 33 0.90 -0.05 12.33
N LYS A 34 0.99 1.27 12.51
CA LYS A 34 0.26 1.99 13.56
C LYS A 34 -1.08 2.47 13.01
N VAL A 35 -1.97 1.52 12.77
CA VAL A 35 -3.33 1.79 12.30
C VAL A 35 -4.23 2.16 13.51
N GLY A 36 -4.76 3.39 13.54
CA GLY A 36 -5.51 3.95 14.68
C GLY A 36 -5.84 5.44 14.55
N ASN A 37 -6.30 6.10 15.61
CA ASN A 37 -6.76 7.51 15.53
C ASN A 37 -5.65 8.50 15.11
N GLU A 38 -4.38 8.15 15.31
CA GLU A 38 -3.21 8.95 14.91
C GLU A 38 -2.85 8.85 13.42
N SER A 39 -3.49 7.94 12.67
CA SER A 39 -3.13 7.69 11.27
C SER A 39 -3.96 8.49 10.26
N ILE A 40 -4.88 9.37 10.71
CA ILE A 40 -5.66 10.21 9.80
C ILE A 40 -4.77 11.33 9.24
N PHE A 41 -4.66 11.37 7.92
CA PHE A 41 -3.93 12.38 7.17
C PHE A 41 -4.92 13.25 6.38
N ASN A 42 -4.80 14.58 6.51
CA ASN A 42 -5.59 15.53 5.74
C ASN A 42 -4.75 15.95 4.53
N SER A 43 -5.13 15.51 3.34
CA SER A 43 -4.41 15.80 2.11
C SER A 43 -4.74 17.20 1.60
N GLU A 44 -3.79 17.77 0.85
CA GLU A 44 -3.96 19.00 0.07
C GLU A 44 -5.13 18.92 -0.94
N ASP A 45 -5.59 17.70 -1.30
CA ASP A 45 -6.78 17.50 -2.14
C ASP A 45 -8.13 17.81 -1.41
N GLY A 46 -8.07 18.08 -0.11
CA GLY A 46 -9.23 18.38 0.75
C GLY A 46 -9.92 17.14 1.34
N SER A 47 -9.42 15.94 1.06
CA SER A 47 -9.93 14.67 1.56
C SER A 47 -9.10 14.14 2.74
N GLN A 48 -9.70 13.21 3.48
CA GLN A 48 -9.03 12.50 4.57
C GLN A 48 -8.68 11.08 4.15
N TYR A 49 -7.44 10.71 4.44
CA TYR A 49 -6.90 9.38 4.21
C TYR A 49 -6.35 8.82 5.50
N ILE A 50 -6.04 7.53 5.49
CA ILE A 50 -5.21 6.94 6.52
C ILE A 50 -3.83 6.73 5.93
N VAL A 51 -2.81 7.30 6.56
CA VAL A 51 -1.41 7.08 6.21
C VAL A 51 -0.65 6.63 7.46
N SER A 52 -0.03 5.46 7.39
CA SER A 52 0.76 4.90 8.49
C SER A 52 2.13 4.45 7.97
N PRO A 53 3.24 4.97 8.51
CA PRO A 53 4.54 4.35 8.28
C PRO A 53 4.57 2.95 8.90
N HIS A 54 5.41 2.09 8.35
CA HIS A 54 5.72 0.79 8.95
C HIS A 54 6.38 1.00 10.32
N ARG A 55 6.11 0.11 11.28
CA ARG A 55 6.66 0.22 12.65
C ARG A 55 8.16 -0.01 12.71
N ASP A 56 8.65 -0.89 11.86
CA ASP A 56 10.08 -1.06 11.61
C ASP A 56 10.51 -0.09 10.50
N GLU A 57 11.23 0.96 10.87
CA GLU A 57 11.74 1.99 9.96
C GLU A 57 12.70 1.42 8.92
N ALA A 58 13.36 0.28 9.19
CA ALA A 58 14.27 -0.37 8.26
C ALA A 58 13.55 -0.93 7.02
N GLN A 59 12.23 -1.14 7.08
CA GLN A 59 11.45 -1.67 5.97
C GLN A 59 11.14 -0.64 4.88
N GLN A 60 11.33 0.66 5.13
CA GLN A 60 11.05 1.75 4.19
C GLN A 60 9.68 1.60 3.48
N LYS A 61 8.64 1.37 4.29
CA LYS A 61 7.27 1.14 3.81
C LYS A 61 6.27 2.09 4.45
N VAL A 62 5.27 2.48 3.68
CA VAL A 62 4.14 3.28 4.13
C VAL A 62 2.84 2.67 3.61
N LEU A 63 1.85 2.56 4.49
CA LEU A 63 0.51 2.12 4.15
C LEU A 63 -0.38 3.35 3.95
N ALA A 64 -1.06 3.44 2.81
CA ALA A 64 -2.11 4.43 2.58
C ALA A 64 -3.46 3.74 2.30
N CYS A 65 -4.53 4.25 2.91
CA CYS A 65 -5.88 3.72 2.78
C CYS A 65 -6.90 4.84 2.62
N TYR A 66 -8.01 4.53 1.94
CA TYR A 66 -9.19 5.39 2.01
C TYR A 66 -9.80 5.35 3.42
N GLN A 67 -10.33 6.51 3.87
CA GLN A 67 -11.04 6.58 5.15
C GLN A 67 -12.40 5.87 5.11
N ASN A 68 -13.02 5.75 3.95
CA ASN A 68 -14.29 5.04 3.81
C ASN A 68 -14.05 3.55 3.52
N SER A 69 -14.86 2.68 4.13
CA SER A 69 -14.92 1.24 3.83
C SER A 69 -16.25 0.88 3.16
N GLY A 70 -16.30 -0.26 2.46
CA GLY A 70 -17.52 -0.81 1.87
C GLY A 70 -17.57 -0.80 0.34
N VAL A 71 -18.64 -1.33 -0.24
CA VAL A 71 -18.75 -1.63 -1.69
C VAL A 71 -18.67 -0.40 -2.61
N PHE A 72 -18.81 0.80 -2.04
CA PHE A 72 -18.75 2.07 -2.75
C PHE A 72 -17.42 2.83 -2.52
N SER A 73 -16.47 2.24 -1.78
CA SER A 73 -15.14 2.84 -1.65
C SER A 73 -14.38 2.69 -2.97
N SER A 74 -13.63 3.73 -3.35
CA SER A 74 -12.71 3.64 -4.47
C SER A 74 -11.72 2.48 -4.25
N THR A 75 -11.36 1.81 -5.35
CA THR A 75 -10.32 0.78 -5.39
C THR A 75 -9.07 1.28 -6.13
N GLU A 76 -9.04 2.55 -6.52
CA GLU A 76 -7.96 3.14 -7.30
C GLU A 76 -6.71 3.33 -6.44
N GLU A 77 -5.57 2.90 -6.97
CA GLU A 77 -4.27 2.98 -6.32
C GLU A 77 -3.64 4.37 -6.43
N GLN A 78 -3.78 5.04 -7.58
CA GLN A 78 -3.10 6.30 -7.86
C GLN A 78 -3.38 7.40 -6.83
N PRO A 79 -4.63 7.65 -6.39
CA PRO A 79 -4.87 8.65 -5.34
C PRO A 79 -4.17 8.33 -4.02
N LEU A 80 -4.06 7.03 -3.67
CA LEU A 80 -3.37 6.59 -2.46
C LEU A 80 -1.85 6.74 -2.57
N ARG A 81 -1.29 6.57 -3.77
CA ARG A 81 0.11 6.86 -4.07
C ARG A 81 0.42 8.34 -3.96
N ASP A 82 -0.45 9.19 -4.51
CA ASP A 82 -0.29 10.65 -4.48
C ASP A 82 -0.27 11.14 -3.02
N VAL A 83 -1.18 10.63 -2.20
CA VAL A 83 -1.24 10.92 -0.76
C VAL A 83 -0.04 10.35 0.00
N ALA A 84 0.43 9.14 -0.35
CA ALA A 84 1.65 8.59 0.24
C ALA A 84 2.86 9.48 -0.07
N ASN A 85 3.00 9.97 -1.30
CA ASN A 85 4.05 10.91 -1.69
C ASN A 85 3.92 12.26 -0.99
N GLU A 86 2.69 12.76 -0.79
CA GLU A 86 2.45 13.97 -0.01
C GLU A 86 2.92 13.81 1.44
N TRP A 87 2.58 12.68 2.08
CA TRP A 87 3.03 12.37 3.43
C TRP A 87 4.55 12.23 3.50
N LEU A 88 5.18 11.56 2.53
CA LEU A 88 6.64 11.42 2.44
C LEU A 88 7.33 12.78 2.28
N ARG A 89 6.81 13.67 1.43
CA ARG A 89 7.33 15.03 1.28
C ARG A 89 7.37 15.80 2.60
N ILE A 90 6.39 15.58 3.47
CA ILE A 90 6.28 16.27 4.77
C ILE A 90 7.15 15.60 5.85
N ASN A 91 7.18 14.26 5.90
CA ASN A 91 7.73 13.51 7.04
C ASN A 91 9.10 12.85 6.75
N GLN A 92 9.40 12.58 5.49
CA GLN A 92 10.61 11.89 5.02
C GLN A 92 11.14 12.60 3.76
N PRO A 93 11.70 13.81 3.90
CA PRO A 93 12.08 14.62 2.75
C PRO A 93 13.07 13.88 1.87
N ASN A 94 12.96 14.08 0.56
CA ASN A 94 13.70 13.37 -0.48
C ASN A 94 13.33 11.89 -0.65
N MET A 95 12.21 11.41 -0.11
CA MET A 95 11.69 10.06 -0.40
C MET A 95 10.50 10.12 -1.36
N GLN A 96 10.32 9.06 -2.16
CA GLN A 96 9.18 8.88 -3.05
C GLN A 96 8.71 7.42 -3.04
N ALA A 97 7.40 7.21 -3.09
CA ALA A 97 6.77 5.90 -3.19
C ALA A 97 7.05 5.26 -4.56
N THR A 98 7.56 4.02 -4.55
CA THR A 98 7.97 3.26 -5.73
C THR A 98 7.03 2.08 -5.98
N SER A 99 7.33 0.88 -5.50
CA SER A 99 6.49 -0.30 -5.68
C SER A 99 5.22 -0.20 -4.84
N SER A 100 4.15 -0.90 -5.25
CA SER A 100 2.91 -0.97 -4.48
C SER A 100 2.41 -2.39 -4.35
N LYS A 101 1.89 -2.73 -3.17
CA LYS A 101 1.21 -3.99 -2.88
C LYS A 101 -0.21 -3.71 -2.40
N ASN A 102 -1.19 -4.31 -3.07
CA ASN A 102 -2.58 -4.21 -2.65
C ASN A 102 -2.77 -4.96 -1.31
N ARG A 103 -3.31 -4.25 -0.33
CA ARG A 103 -3.60 -4.70 1.04
C ARG A 103 -5.09 -4.49 1.40
N SER A 104 -5.93 -4.32 0.38
CA SER A 104 -7.36 -4.07 0.55
C SER A 104 -8.07 -5.29 1.12
N GLY A 105 -9.13 -5.07 1.88
CA GLY A 105 -9.91 -6.14 2.49
C GLY A 105 -9.34 -6.66 3.81
N VAL A 106 -8.10 -6.28 4.15
CA VAL A 106 -7.34 -6.81 5.29
C VAL A 106 -7.56 -5.99 6.58
N TRP A 107 -7.88 -4.71 6.47
CA TRP A 107 -8.23 -3.88 7.63
C TRP A 107 -9.59 -3.24 7.42
N GLU A 108 -10.57 -3.66 8.22
CA GLU A 108 -11.96 -3.15 8.21
C GLU A 108 -12.61 -3.13 6.81
N ALA A 109 -12.20 -4.05 5.93
CA ALA A 109 -12.61 -4.07 4.52
C ALA A 109 -12.34 -2.76 3.75
N ARG A 110 -11.34 -1.98 4.17
CA ARG A 110 -10.88 -0.76 3.47
C ARG A 110 -10.08 -1.12 2.23
N THR A 111 -10.06 -0.20 1.27
CA THR A 111 -9.07 -0.20 0.20
C THR A 111 -7.77 0.40 0.74
N CYS A 112 -6.68 -0.37 0.66
CA CYS A 112 -5.37 -0.02 1.17
C CYS A 112 -4.27 -0.49 0.21
N TYR A 113 -3.21 0.32 0.11
CA TYR A 113 -1.99 -0.02 -0.60
C TYR A 113 -0.78 0.24 0.28
N GLU A 114 0.12 -0.74 0.31
CA GLU A 114 1.44 -0.64 0.91
C GLU A 114 2.43 -0.21 -0.18
N PHE A 115 3.18 0.85 0.08
CA PHE A 115 4.18 1.38 -0.82
C PHE A 115 5.56 1.21 -0.20
N GLU A 116 6.49 0.68 -0.97
CA GLU A 116 7.91 0.87 -0.69
C GLU A 116 8.29 2.30 -1.11
N TYR A 117 9.26 2.90 -0.43
CA TYR A 117 9.77 4.21 -0.80
C TYR A 117 11.30 4.24 -0.80
N GLU A 118 11.84 5.05 -1.70
CA GLU A 118 13.27 5.19 -1.92
C GLU A 118 13.64 6.67 -2.04
N ALA A 119 14.93 6.95 -1.93
CA ALA A 119 15.43 8.31 -2.12
C ALA A 119 15.17 8.75 -3.57
N MET A 120 14.56 9.93 -3.73
CA MET A 120 14.41 10.58 -5.02
C MET A 120 15.80 10.83 -5.62
N PRO A 121 16.01 10.53 -6.91
CA PRO A 121 17.22 10.91 -7.62
C PRO A 121 17.41 12.41 -7.46
N GLN A 122 18.49 12.82 -6.81
CA GLN A 122 18.83 14.23 -6.72
C GLN A 122 19.39 14.66 -8.08
N PRO A 123 18.94 15.80 -8.64
CA PRO A 123 19.57 16.33 -9.83
C PRO A 123 21.04 16.65 -9.52
N ILE A 124 21.93 16.17 -10.39
CA ILE A 124 23.39 16.34 -10.27
C ILE A 124 23.79 17.77 -10.65
N GLY A 125 23.00 18.44 -11.48
CA GLY A 125 23.20 19.84 -11.82
C GLY A 125 22.09 20.41 -12.68
N ALA A 126 22.17 21.71 -12.96
CA ALA A 126 21.34 22.36 -13.95
C ALA A 126 22.21 23.31 -14.78
N TYR A 127 21.90 23.44 -16.07
CA TYR A 127 22.55 24.43 -16.95
C TYR A 127 21.49 25.22 -17.72
N LEU A 128 21.84 26.45 -18.11
CA LEU A 128 21.03 27.25 -19.02
C LEU A 128 21.40 26.87 -20.45
N ASP A 129 20.44 26.38 -21.21
CA ASP A 129 20.58 26.25 -22.65
C ASP A 129 20.59 27.65 -23.26
N GLU A 130 21.74 28.08 -23.78
CA GLU A 130 21.93 29.42 -24.34
C GLU A 130 21.17 29.63 -25.67
N GLU A 131 20.81 28.56 -26.37
CA GLU A 131 20.08 28.63 -27.64
C GLU A 131 18.58 28.81 -27.41
N THR A 132 18.03 28.11 -26.40
CA THR A 132 16.58 28.13 -26.12
C THR A 132 16.20 28.98 -24.93
N GLY A 133 17.15 29.36 -24.07
CA GLY A 133 16.92 30.07 -22.82
C GLY A 133 16.31 29.22 -21.71
N ASN A 134 16.23 27.89 -21.90
CA ASN A 134 15.62 26.98 -20.93
C ASN A 134 16.64 26.48 -19.90
N VAL A 135 16.19 26.30 -18.66
CA VAL A 135 16.97 25.62 -17.63
C VAL A 135 16.81 24.12 -17.81
N VAL A 136 17.90 23.42 -18.12
CA VAL A 136 17.95 21.97 -18.27
C VAL A 136 18.46 21.36 -16.96
N ILE A 137 17.65 20.51 -16.34
CA ILE A 137 18.00 19.78 -15.12
C ILE A 137 18.59 18.42 -15.51
N VAL A 138 19.79 18.13 -15.01
CA VAL A 138 20.51 16.87 -15.23
C VAL A 138 20.32 15.98 -14.02
N GLY A 139 19.74 14.79 -14.20
CA GLY A 139 19.65 13.75 -13.19
C GLY A 139 20.37 12.48 -13.63
N GLU A 140 20.77 11.65 -12.67
CA GLU A 140 21.19 10.28 -12.95
C GLU A 140 19.96 9.46 -13.37
N ALA A 141 20.04 8.79 -14.52
CA ALA A 141 19.05 7.79 -14.88
C ALA A 141 19.29 6.57 -13.98
N ALA A 142 18.29 6.17 -13.19
CA ALA A 142 18.35 4.90 -12.48
C ALA A 142 18.45 3.78 -13.52
N GLU A 143 19.64 3.22 -13.70
CA GLU A 143 19.83 1.99 -14.47
C GLU A 143 19.03 0.89 -13.77
N LYS A 144 18.10 0.28 -14.52
CA LYS A 144 17.30 -0.87 -14.07
C LYS A 144 18.08 -2.16 -14.16
#